data_AF-I4B299-F1
#
_entry.id   AF-I4B299-F1
#
_cell.length_a   1.000
_cell.length_b   1.000
_cell.length_c   1.000
_cell.angle_alpha   90.00
_cell.angle_beta   90.00
_cell.angle_gamma   90.00
#
_symmetry.space_group_name_H-M   'P 1'
#
loop_
_entity.id
_entity.type
_entity.pdbx_description
1 polymer ?
#
loop_
_entity_poly.entity_id
_entity_poly.type
_entity_poly.pdbx_seq_one_letter_code
_entity_poly.pdbx_strand_id
1 'polypeptide(L)'
;MRQVFALAALTLTYSLFAFGAEVVRLVREPGTIALSIEKGYGVQKDGKHELTISSVTTGKTLKVVKAFKGATAKEDAKYFSQLKGIELPAESGPIRITGRIFYCSFEQKFCSVQRVNKEL
;
A
#
# COMPACT_ATOMS: atom_id res chain seq x y z
N MET A 1 -35.87 35.47 -36.16
CA MET A 1 -34.90 36.13 -35.25
C MET A 1 -35.42 36.02 -33.82
N ARG A 2 -34.60 35.42 -32.92
CA ARG A 2 -34.67 35.35 -31.43
C ARG A 2 -34.51 33.90 -30.96
N GLN A 3 -33.26 33.50 -30.75
CA GLN A 3 -32.55 33.47 -29.45
C GLN A 3 -32.95 32.24 -28.62
N VAL A 4 -32.17 31.17 -28.78
CA VAL A 4 -32.09 30.05 -27.83
C VAL A 4 -30.74 30.18 -27.14
N PHE A 5 -30.73 30.76 -25.94
CA PHE A 5 -29.59 30.71 -25.04
C PHE A 5 -29.63 29.35 -24.33
N ALA A 6 -28.85 28.38 -24.82
CA ALA A 6 -28.55 27.18 -24.05
C ALA A 6 -27.34 27.48 -23.17
N LEU A 7 -27.59 27.73 -21.87
CA LEU A 7 -26.55 27.70 -20.84
C LEU A 7 -25.96 26.29 -20.81
N ALA A 8 -24.73 26.14 -21.32
CA ALA A 8 -23.94 24.94 -21.09
C ALA A 8 -23.49 24.94 -19.63
N ALA A 9 -24.16 24.12 -18.81
CA ALA A 9 -23.76 23.84 -17.44
C ALA A 9 -22.40 23.12 -17.46
N LEU A 10 -21.35 23.82 -17.01
CA LEU A 10 -20.06 23.21 -16.69
C LEU A 10 -20.27 22.25 -15.50
N THR A 11 -20.44 20.97 -15.78
CA THR A 11 -20.34 19.92 -14.77
C THR A 11 -18.86 19.75 -14.44
N LEU A 12 -18.40 20.48 -13.42
CA LEU A 12 -17.17 20.13 -12.70
C LEU A 12 -17.40 18.75 -12.06
N THR A 13 -17.01 17.70 -12.78
CA THR A 13 -16.81 16.39 -12.17
C THR A 13 -15.57 16.49 -11.31
N TYR A 14 -15.77 16.91 -10.05
CA TYR A 14 -14.80 16.67 -8.99
C TYR A 14 -14.50 15.18 -9.02
N SER A 15 -13.27 14.86 -9.42
CA SER A 15 -12.75 13.52 -9.44
C SER A 15 -12.95 12.94 -8.05
N LEU A 16 -13.88 11.99 -7.96
CA LEU A 16 -14.07 11.17 -6.78
C LEU A 16 -12.70 10.66 -6.38
N PHE A 17 -12.26 10.99 -5.16
CA PHE A 17 -11.05 10.45 -4.56
C PHE A 17 -11.07 8.94 -4.76
N ALA A 18 -10.24 8.49 -5.69
CA ALA A 18 -10.14 7.09 -6.04
C ALA A 18 -9.56 6.36 -4.83
N PHE A 19 -10.42 5.72 -4.04
CA PHE A 19 -9.97 4.60 -3.22
C PHE A 19 -9.52 3.52 -4.21
N GLY A 20 -8.22 3.44 -4.52
CA GLY A 20 -7.74 2.35 -5.37
C GLY A 20 -6.40 2.50 -6.06
N ALA A 21 -5.40 3.16 -5.47
CA ALA A 21 -4.01 2.84 -5.77
C ALA A 21 -3.41 2.24 -4.50
N GLU A 22 -3.04 0.97 -4.58
CA GLU A 22 -2.28 0.30 -3.51
C GLU A 22 -0.93 1.05 -3.37
N VAL A 23 -0.81 1.88 -2.33
CA VAL A 23 0.38 2.72 -2.07
C VAL A 23 1.60 1.85 -1.80
N VAL A 24 1.43 0.73 -1.10
CA VAL A 24 2.48 -0.27 -0.90
C VAL A 24 2.10 -1.52 -1.65
N ARG A 25 2.73 -1.75 -2.80
CA ARG A 25 2.49 -2.93 -3.63
C ARG A 25 3.29 -4.12 -3.12
N LEU A 26 2.62 -5.25 -2.95
CA LEU A 26 3.24 -6.52 -2.61
C LEU A 26 3.33 -7.42 -3.85
N VAL A 27 4.54 -7.91 -4.14
CA VAL A 27 4.86 -8.79 -5.27
C VAL A 27 5.59 -10.04 -4.76
N ARG A 28 5.19 -11.21 -5.27
CA ARG A 28 5.85 -12.47 -4.94
C ARG A 28 7.14 -12.62 -5.75
N GLU A 29 8.23 -12.84 -5.05
CA GLU A 29 9.52 -13.24 -5.62
C GLU A 29 9.92 -14.61 -5.05
N PRO A 30 10.83 -15.36 -5.69
CA PRO A 30 11.35 -16.60 -5.14
C PRO A 30 11.91 -16.39 -3.73
N GLY A 31 11.33 -17.06 -2.73
CA GLY A 31 11.76 -16.97 -1.33
C GLY A 31 11.47 -15.64 -0.61
N THR A 32 10.90 -14.63 -1.27
CA THR A 32 10.68 -13.29 -0.69
C THR A 32 9.35 -12.67 -1.14
N ILE A 33 8.80 -11.74 -0.36
CA ILE A 33 7.78 -10.80 -0.82
C ILE A 33 8.46 -9.44 -0.97
N ALA A 34 8.54 -8.93 -2.20
CA ALA A 34 9.02 -7.58 -2.46
C ALA A 34 7.90 -6.57 -2.15
N LEU A 35 8.29 -5.43 -1.54
CA LEU A 35 7.39 -4.33 -1.21
C LEU A 35 7.88 -3.06 -1.91
N SER A 36 7.01 -2.46 -2.72
CA SER A 36 7.30 -1.19 -3.40
C SER A 36 6.35 -0.11 -2.89
N ILE A 37 6.90 1.04 -2.49
CA ILE A 37 6.13 2.21 -2.10
C ILE A 37 5.92 3.11 -3.32
N GLU A 38 4.71 3.62 -3.51
CA GLU A 38 4.38 4.58 -4.54
C GLU A 38 5.13 5.90 -4.34
N LYS A 39 5.59 6.51 -5.44
CA LYS A 39 6.35 7.76 -5.38
C LYS A 39 5.51 8.87 -4.73
N GLY A 40 6.14 9.65 -3.86
CA GLY A 40 5.46 10.72 -3.11
C GLY A 40 4.81 10.26 -1.81
N TYR A 41 4.93 8.97 -1.48
CA TYR A 41 4.47 8.40 -0.21
C TYR A 41 5.62 7.85 0.62
N GLY A 42 5.36 7.70 1.92
CA GLY A 42 6.26 7.03 2.85
C GLY A 42 5.51 6.18 3.87
N VAL A 43 6.13 5.07 4.27
CA VAL A 43 5.58 4.19 5.31
C VAL A 43 6.08 4.64 6.67
N GLN A 44 5.18 4.82 7.64
CA GLN A 44 5.55 5.27 8.98
C GLN A 44 6.52 4.29 9.65
N LYS A 45 7.59 4.76 10.29
CA LYS A 45 8.50 3.85 11.02
C LYS A 45 7.84 3.26 12.26
N ASP A 46 7.14 4.11 13.02
CA ASP A 46 6.48 3.75 14.28
C ASP A 46 4.98 3.43 14.10
N GLY A 47 4.54 3.23 12.86
CA GLY A 47 3.18 2.83 12.55
C GLY A 47 2.86 1.46 13.14
N LYS A 48 1.60 1.24 13.57
CA LYS A 48 1.13 -0.05 14.11
C LYS A 48 0.84 -1.06 13.00
N HIS A 49 1.82 -1.27 12.13
CA HIS A 49 1.75 -2.20 11.01
C HIS A 49 1.52 -3.62 11.49
N GLU A 50 0.81 -4.39 10.68
CA GLU A 50 0.70 -5.82 10.89
C GLU A 50 0.41 -6.47 9.55
N LEU A 51 1.28 -7.37 9.11
CA LEU A 51 1.02 -8.27 7.99
C LEU A 51 1.12 -9.70 8.49
N THR A 52 0.05 -10.46 8.31
CA THR A 52 0.01 -11.89 8.56
C THR A 52 0.07 -12.60 7.22
N ILE A 53 1.08 -13.45 7.07
CA ILE A 53 1.28 -14.27 5.88
C ILE A 53 0.95 -15.71 6.26
N SER A 54 -0.01 -16.30 5.56
CA SER A 54 -0.43 -17.69 5.76
C SER A 54 -0.31 -18.49 4.46
N SER A 55 -0.09 -19.79 4.59
CA SER A 55 -0.17 -20.72 3.47
C SER A 55 -1.63 -20.92 3.09
N VAL A 56 -1.96 -20.78 1.80
CA VAL A 56 -3.30 -21.04 1.29
C VAL A 56 -3.63 -22.52 1.41
N THR A 57 -2.65 -23.39 1.13
CA THR A 57 -2.82 -24.85 1.13
C THR A 57 -3.08 -25.42 2.53
N THR A 58 -2.35 -24.94 3.54
CA THR A 58 -2.42 -25.50 4.90
C THR A 58 -3.20 -24.65 5.89
N GLY A 59 -3.52 -23.40 5.54
CA GLY A 59 -4.09 -22.40 6.44
C GLY A 59 -3.15 -21.93 7.55
N LYS A 60 -1.94 -22.49 7.65
CA LYS A 60 -0.99 -22.17 8.72
C LYS A 60 -0.40 -20.78 8.52
N THR A 61 -0.25 -20.04 9.62
CA THR A 61 0.49 -18.78 9.61
C THR A 61 1.98 -19.08 9.45
N LEU A 62 2.57 -18.54 8.38
CA LEU A 62 3.98 -18.68 8.07
C LEU A 62 4.80 -17.59 8.77
N LYS A 63 4.30 -16.36 8.79
CA LYS A 63 5.01 -15.19 9.35
C LYS A 63 4.05 -14.08 9.73
N VAL A 64 4.38 -13.36 10.80
CA VAL A 64 3.72 -12.11 11.19
C VAL A 64 4.76 -11.00 11.22
N VAL A 65 4.52 -9.91 10.49
CA VAL A 65 5.41 -8.76 10.38
C VAL A 65 4.74 -7.56 11.02
N LYS A 66 5.32 -7.06 12.12
CA LYS A 66 4.82 -5.87 12.85
C LYS A 66 5.68 -4.62 12.66
N ALA A 67 6.92 -4.80 12.23
CA ALA A 67 7.87 -3.73 12.01
C ALA A 67 8.51 -3.92 10.63
N PHE A 68 8.50 -2.86 9.83
CA PHE A 68 9.20 -2.83 8.56
C PHE A 68 10.64 -2.32 8.73
N LYS A 69 11.50 -2.71 7.80
CA LYS A 69 12.86 -2.18 7.66
C LYS A 69 13.01 -1.62 6.26
N GLY A 70 13.87 -0.63 6.09
CA GLY A 70 13.93 0.06 4.81
C GLY A 70 14.87 1.27 4.80
N ALA A 71 14.93 1.93 3.63
CA ALA A 71 15.61 3.20 3.49
C ALA A 71 14.73 4.33 4.02
N THR A 72 15.34 5.26 4.75
CA THR A 72 14.64 6.43 5.29
C THR A 72 14.33 7.43 4.17
N ALA A 73 13.14 8.01 4.20
CA ALA A 73 12.75 9.05 3.25
C ALA A 73 13.60 10.32 3.44
N LYS A 74 13.90 11.03 2.35
CA LYS A 74 14.65 12.29 2.41
C LYS A 74 13.74 13.45 2.82
N GLU A 75 12.46 13.32 2.51
CA GLU A 75 11.40 14.29 2.75
C GLU A 75 11.09 14.41 4.25
N ASP A 76 11.09 13.29 4.98
CA ASP A 76 10.88 13.26 6.44
C ASP A 76 11.44 11.94 7.04
N ALA A 77 12.29 12.10 8.06
CA ALA A 77 12.99 10.99 8.72
C ALA A 77 12.08 10.00 9.47
N LYS A 78 10.81 10.35 9.72
CA LYS A 78 9.81 9.47 10.36
C LYS A 78 9.26 8.39 9.43
N TYR A 79 9.60 8.43 8.15
CA TYR A 79 9.07 7.52 7.14
C TYR A 79 10.16 6.73 6.41
N PHE A 80 9.79 5.56 5.91
CA PHE A 80 10.56 4.82 4.92
C PHE A 80 10.10 5.20 3.52
N SER A 81 11.04 5.41 2.60
CA SER A 81 10.78 5.60 1.16
C SER A 81 10.95 4.31 0.35
N GLN A 82 11.65 3.32 0.92
CA GLN A 82 11.79 1.98 0.37
C GLN A 82 11.73 0.97 1.50
N LEU A 83 11.12 -0.20 1.27
CA LEU A 83 11.05 -1.29 2.23
C LEU A 83 11.95 -2.44 1.80
N LYS A 84 12.52 -3.13 2.79
CA LYS A 84 13.16 -4.43 2.58
C LYS A 84 12.10 -5.50 2.35
N GLY A 85 12.42 -6.45 1.47
CA GLY A 85 11.58 -7.62 1.23
C GLY A 85 11.36 -8.45 2.49
N ILE A 86 10.22 -9.13 2.55
CA ILE A 86 9.90 -10.07 3.63
C ILE A 86 10.32 -11.46 3.17
N GLU A 87 11.37 -12.00 3.79
CA GLU A 87 11.80 -13.38 3.54
C GLU A 87 10.73 -14.37 3.97
N LEU A 88 10.55 -15.39 3.15
CA LEU A 88 9.62 -16.49 3.36
C LEU A 88 10.35 -17.84 3.27
N PRO A 89 9.82 -18.89 3.91
CA PRO A 89 10.30 -20.25 3.68
C PRO A 89 10.32 -20.61 2.19
N ALA A 90 11.36 -21.32 1.73
CA ALA A 90 11.55 -21.66 0.31
C ALA A 90 10.33 -22.39 -0.30
N GLU A 91 9.63 -23.21 0.50
CA GLU A 91 8.49 -24.03 0.09
C GLU A 91 7.12 -23.48 0.52
N SER A 92 6.97 -22.15 0.55
CA SER A 92 5.73 -21.54 1.07
C SER A 92 4.48 -21.81 0.21
N GLY A 93 4.64 -22.28 -1.03
CA GLY A 93 3.54 -22.44 -1.98
C GLY A 93 2.77 -21.13 -2.22
N PRO A 94 1.48 -21.21 -2.62
CA PRO A 94 0.58 -20.07 -2.65
C PRO A 94 0.33 -19.53 -1.24
N ILE A 95 0.36 -18.21 -1.09
CA ILE A 95 0.25 -17.53 0.20
C ILE A 95 -0.86 -16.50 0.21
N ARG A 96 -1.47 -16.30 1.37
CA ARG A 96 -2.39 -15.21 1.63
C ARG A 96 -1.73 -14.22 2.58
N ILE A 97 -1.84 -12.94 2.25
CA ILE A 97 -1.35 -11.83 3.05
C ILE A 97 -2.54 -10.99 3.48
N THR A 98 -2.70 -10.83 4.78
CA THR A 98 -3.73 -9.98 5.37
C THR A 98 -3.11 -9.00 6.35
N GLY A 99 -3.73 -7.82 6.51
CA GLY A 99 -3.33 -6.89 7.55
C GLY A 99 -3.43 -5.44 7.17
N ARG A 100 -2.52 -4.61 7.69
CA ARG A 100 -2.53 -3.16 7.55
C ARG A 100 -1.13 -2.56 7.49
N ILE A 101 -1.00 -1.50 6.69
CA ILE A 101 0.22 -0.70 6.54
C ILE A 101 -0.14 0.78 6.70
N PHE A 102 0.56 1.49 7.58
CA PHE A 102 0.38 2.92 7.81
C PHE A 102 1.31 3.72 6.91
N TYR A 103 0.74 4.61 6.10
CA TYR A 103 1.50 5.41 5.14
C TYR A 103 1.05 6.86 5.17
N CYS A 104 1.88 7.75 4.64
CA CYS A 104 1.52 9.16 4.43
C CYS A 104 1.96 9.65 3.05
N SER A 105 1.20 10.56 2.47
CA SER A 105 1.60 11.36 1.32
C SER A 105 2.46 12.52 1.79
N PHE A 106 3.64 12.70 1.17
CA PHE A 106 4.51 13.83 1.47
C PHE A 106 3.98 15.14 0.91
N GLU A 107 3.28 15.08 -0.23
CA GLU A 107 2.70 16.23 -0.91
C GLU A 107 1.43 16.71 -0.20
N GLN A 108 0.47 15.80 0.02
CA GLN A 108 -0.83 16.15 0.61
C GLN A 108 -0.79 16.27 2.14
N LYS A 109 0.34 15.95 2.78
CA LYS A 109 0.51 15.93 4.25
C LYS A 109 -0.57 15.12 4.98
N PHE A 110 -1.05 14.07 4.33
CA PHE A 110 -2.13 13.21 4.81
C PHE A 110 -1.61 11.81 5.11
N CYS A 111 -2.13 11.19 6.18
CA CYS A 111 -1.76 9.86 6.62
C CYS A 111 -2.97 8.94 6.63
N SER A 112 -2.79 7.70 6.19
CA SER A 112 -3.86 6.71 6.08
C SER A 112 -3.36 5.29 6.33
N VAL A 113 -4.30 4.35 6.31
CA VAL A 113 -4.06 2.93 6.50
C VAL A 113 -4.46 2.18 5.23
N GLN A 114 -3.51 1.47 4.64
CA GLN A 114 -3.78 0.49 3.60
C GLN A 114 -4.13 -0.83 4.26
N ARG A 115 -5.35 -1.32 4.06
CA ARG A 115 -5.70 -2.69 4.42
C ARG A 115 -5.25 -3.63 3.30
N VAL A 116 -4.56 -4.69 3.66
CA VAL A 116 -4.07 -5.71 2.73
C VAL A 116 -4.92 -6.95 2.92
N ASN A 117 -5.38 -7.52 1.81
CA ASN A 117 -6.04 -8.82 1.75
C ASN A 117 -5.83 -9.39 0.35
N LYS A 118 -4.68 -10.04 0.16
CA LYS A 118 -4.20 -10.47 -1.16
C LYS A 118 -3.71 -11.90 -1.12
N GLU A 119 -3.95 -12.64 -2.18
CA GLU A 119 -3.36 -13.95 -2.42
C GLU A 119 -2.26 -13.78 -3.49
N LEU A 120 -1.11 -14.42 -3.27
CA LEU A 120 0.10 -14.30 -4.08
C LEU A 120 0.74 -15.66 -4.34
#